data_AF-A0A137QCC1-F1
#
_entry.id   AF-A0A137QCC1-F1
#
_cell.length_a   1.000
_cell.length_b   1.000
_cell.length_c   1.000
_cell.angle_alpha   90.00
_cell.angle_beta   90.00
_cell.angle_gamma   90.00
#
_symmetry.space_group_name_H-M   'P 1'
#
loop_
_entity.id
_entity.type
_entity.pdbx_description
1 polymer ?
#
loop_
_entity_poly.entity_id
_entity_poly.type
_entity_poly.pdbx_seq_one_letter_code
_entity_poly.pdbx_strand_id
1 'polypeptide(L)'
;MLADFGISQIMVSANIQSQSGIGTWRWMAPELLVQSAPFTRESDVWAFGCTCYEVLTDNMPFYQITNNGQVIVALSNGQTPQRVPLVDPYAHGGELEERIWELLRTCWANDPNQRPTSLNLKYNVVKWGFRDQRPSDEECNNISQTKGYRSFNKEIDYLQVYRILDRVSDTEDPKCNR
;
A
#
# COMPACT_ATOMS: atom_id res chain seq x y z
N MET A 1 -12.72 0.96 -1.36
CA MET A 1 -12.05 0.49 -2.59
C MET A 1 -10.61 0.96 -2.52
N LEU A 2 -9.63 0.06 -2.68
CA LEU A 2 -8.24 0.47 -2.92
C LEU A 2 -8.18 1.02 -4.34
N ALA A 3 -8.02 2.33 -4.47
CA ALA A 3 -8.22 3.09 -5.70
C ALA A 3 -6.89 3.38 -6.42
N ASP A 4 -6.07 2.34 -6.69
CA ASP A 4 -4.85 2.53 -7.49
C ASP A 4 -4.42 1.29 -8.31
N PHE A 5 -5.37 0.55 -8.88
CA PHE A 5 -5.05 -0.55 -9.83
C PHE A 5 -4.82 -0.06 -11.27
N GLY A 6 -4.93 1.24 -11.53
CA GLY A 6 -4.85 1.82 -12.88
C GLY A 6 -3.44 1.92 -13.46
N ILE A 7 -2.40 1.70 -12.65
CA ILE A 7 -0.99 1.85 -13.05
C ILE A 7 -0.32 0.47 -13.27
N SER A 8 -0.99 -0.63 -12.95
CA SER A 8 -0.39 -1.97 -12.83
C SER A 8 0.03 -2.66 -14.14
N GLN A 9 -0.17 -2.07 -15.33
CA GLN A 9 0.23 -2.71 -16.60
C GLN A 9 1.10 -1.88 -17.57
N ILE A 10 1.51 -0.65 -17.21
CA ILE A 10 2.34 0.20 -18.10
C ILE A 10 3.80 0.32 -17.59
N MET A 11 4.38 -0.79 -17.13
CA MET A 11 5.80 -0.86 -16.73
C MET A 11 6.59 -1.97 -17.43
N VAL A 12 6.13 -2.45 -18.59
CA VAL A 12 6.92 -3.40 -19.40
C VAL A 12 7.88 -2.69 -20.37
N SER A 13 7.72 -1.37 -20.59
CA SER A 13 8.49 -0.66 -21.64
C SER A 13 9.05 0.71 -21.27
N ALA A 14 8.70 1.28 -20.11
CA ALA A 14 9.34 2.48 -19.62
C ALA A 14 10.45 2.08 -18.65
N ASN A 15 11.70 2.38 -19.02
CA ASN A 15 12.87 2.31 -18.17
C ASN A 15 12.52 2.57 -16.69
N ILE A 16 13.07 1.73 -15.80
CA ILE A 16 13.06 1.78 -14.33
C ILE A 16 13.63 3.12 -13.76
N GLN A 17 13.72 4.17 -14.59
CA GLN A 17 14.32 5.47 -14.29
C GLN A 17 13.36 6.67 -14.46
N SER A 18 12.06 6.47 -14.70
CA SER A 18 11.12 7.60 -14.73
C SER A 18 10.63 7.97 -13.32
N GLN A 19 11.43 8.80 -12.64
CA GLN A 19 11.00 9.89 -11.75
C GLN A 19 9.81 9.64 -10.78
N SER A 20 9.83 8.54 -10.03
CA SER A 20 9.07 8.39 -8.75
C SER A 20 9.94 7.82 -7.61
N GLY A 21 11.26 7.74 -7.85
CA GLY A 21 12.21 6.83 -7.20
C GLY A 21 12.67 7.12 -5.77
N ILE A 22 11.88 7.79 -4.94
CA ILE A 22 12.23 7.98 -3.51
C ILE A 22 11.33 7.14 -2.57
N GLY A 23 10.15 6.68 -3.02
CA GLY A 23 9.16 6.03 -2.15
C GLY A 23 9.05 4.50 -2.25
N THR A 24 8.88 3.94 -3.45
CA THR A 24 8.36 2.57 -3.62
C THR A 24 9.31 1.44 -3.20
N TRP A 25 10.62 1.69 -3.11
CA TRP A 25 11.62 0.66 -2.81
C TRP A 25 11.40 -0.04 -1.45
N ARG A 26 10.83 0.66 -0.47
CA ARG A 26 10.56 0.11 0.87
C ARG A 26 9.41 -0.90 0.92
N TRP A 27 8.52 -0.84 -0.08
CA TRP A 27 7.42 -1.79 -0.26
C TRP A 27 7.78 -2.90 -1.25
N MET A 28 8.97 -2.85 -1.86
CA MET A 28 9.41 -3.82 -2.83
C MET A 28 9.83 -5.13 -2.15
N ALA A 29 9.33 -6.25 -2.67
CA ALA A 29 9.73 -7.57 -2.21
C ALA A 29 11.18 -7.87 -2.63
N PRO A 30 11.95 -8.64 -1.84
CA PRO A 30 13.38 -8.87 -2.08
C PRO A 30 13.66 -9.55 -3.43
N GLU A 31 12.77 -10.41 -3.91
CA GLU A 31 12.90 -11.07 -5.22
C GLU A 31 12.79 -10.11 -6.41
N LEU A 32 12.15 -8.95 -6.23
CA LEU A 32 12.01 -7.92 -7.27
C LEU A 32 13.25 -7.03 -7.41
N LEU A 33 14.25 -7.19 -6.53
CA LEU A 33 15.54 -6.49 -6.67
C LEU A 33 16.37 -7.04 -7.84
N VAL A 34 16.03 -8.22 -8.35
CA VAL A 34 16.65 -8.80 -9.54
C VAL A 34 16.11 -8.09 -10.79
N GLN A 35 17.01 -7.68 -11.67
CA GLN A 35 16.64 -7.02 -12.92
C GLN A 35 15.65 -7.86 -13.72
N SER A 36 14.56 -7.23 -14.17
CA SER A 36 13.49 -7.86 -14.98
C SER A 36 12.70 -8.97 -14.27
N ALA A 37 12.73 -9.04 -12.93
CA ALA A 37 11.83 -9.91 -12.18
C ALA A 37 10.36 -9.46 -12.38
N PRO A 38 9.44 -10.38 -12.72
CA PRO A 38 8.03 -10.03 -12.85
C PRO A 38 7.40 -9.80 -11.48
N PHE A 39 6.45 -8.86 -11.41
CA PHE A 39 5.57 -8.75 -10.24
C PHE A 39 4.69 -10.00 -10.14
N THR A 40 4.57 -10.52 -8.92
CA THR A 40 3.76 -11.71 -8.61
C THR A 40 2.77 -11.43 -7.48
N ARG A 41 1.81 -12.34 -7.29
CA ARG A 41 0.84 -12.25 -6.19
C ARG A 41 1.54 -12.25 -4.83
N GLU A 42 2.64 -12.99 -4.72
CA GLU A 42 3.45 -13.09 -3.51
C GLU A 42 4.20 -11.78 -3.24
N SER A 43 4.62 -11.07 -4.30
CA SER A 43 5.19 -9.73 -4.17
C SER A 43 4.16 -8.69 -3.73
N ASP A 44 2.90 -8.82 -4.17
CA ASP A 44 1.79 -7.99 -3.68
C ASP A 44 1.50 -8.26 -2.19
N VAL A 45 1.63 -9.51 -1.74
CA VAL A 45 1.47 -9.88 -0.31
C VAL A 45 2.54 -9.23 0.56
N TRP A 46 3.78 -9.15 0.08
CA TRP A 46 4.85 -8.42 0.76
C TRP A 46 4.50 -6.92 0.88
N ALA A 47 4.11 -6.30 -0.23
CA ALA A 47 3.72 -4.89 -0.27
C ALA A 47 2.52 -4.62 0.65
N PHE A 48 1.54 -5.52 0.69
CA PHE A 48 0.41 -5.47 1.61
C PHE A 48 0.87 -5.48 3.07
N GLY A 49 1.80 -6.36 3.45
CA GLY A 49 2.40 -6.36 4.80
C GLY A 49 3.06 -5.01 5.14
N CYS A 50 3.80 -4.44 4.19
CA CYS A 50 4.40 -3.11 4.35
C CYS A 50 3.35 -1.99 4.50
N THR A 51 2.25 -2.03 3.75
CA THR A 51 1.14 -1.08 3.91
C THR A 51 0.44 -1.24 5.26
N CYS A 52 0.18 -2.47 5.71
CA CYS A 52 -0.38 -2.70 7.04
C CYS A 52 0.55 -2.17 8.14
N TYR A 53 1.86 -2.41 8.02
CA TYR A 53 2.86 -1.84 8.94
C TYR A 53 2.76 -0.32 9.01
N GLU A 54 2.73 0.35 7.86
CA GLU A 54 2.60 1.81 7.79
C GLU A 54 1.35 2.32 8.49
N VAL A 55 0.20 1.71 8.22
CA VAL A 55 -1.07 2.10 8.83
C VAL A 55 -1.08 1.88 10.35
N LEU A 56 -0.49 0.77 10.81
CA LEU A 56 -0.56 0.37 12.22
C LEU A 56 0.48 1.09 13.10
N THR A 57 1.58 1.54 12.49
CA THR A 57 2.71 2.13 13.20
C THR A 57 2.92 3.62 12.90
N ASP A 58 2.23 4.16 11.89
CA ASP A 58 2.43 5.51 11.32
C ASP A 58 3.91 5.76 10.89
N ASN A 59 4.63 4.67 10.61
CA ASN A 59 6.02 4.69 10.17
C ASN A 59 6.15 3.94 8.85
N MET A 60 6.99 4.46 7.94
CA MET A 60 7.31 3.71 6.73
C MET A 60 8.10 2.44 7.03
N PRO A 61 8.02 1.39 6.20
CA PRO A 61 8.89 0.23 6.32
C PRO A 61 10.37 0.66 6.31
N PHE A 62 11.16 0.09 7.23
CA PHE A 62 12.56 0.44 7.44
C PHE A 62 12.81 1.91 7.81
N TYR A 63 11.88 2.59 8.49
CA TYR A 63 11.99 4.01 8.85
C TYR A 63 13.31 4.40 9.54
N GLN A 64 13.96 3.45 10.23
CA GLN A 64 15.25 3.65 10.89
C GLN A 64 16.43 3.82 9.92
N ILE A 65 16.26 3.47 8.65
CA ILE A 65 17.28 3.57 7.60
C ILE A 65 16.99 4.80 6.75
N THR A 66 17.86 5.82 6.77
CA THR A 66 17.65 7.06 5.99
C THR A 66 17.96 6.87 4.50
N ASN A 67 18.93 6.03 4.15
CA ASN A 67 19.42 5.85 2.78
C ASN A 67 18.72 4.67 2.09
N ASN A 68 18.01 4.93 0.98
CA ASN A 68 17.33 3.89 0.20
C ASN A 68 18.27 2.78 -0.32
N GLY A 69 19.53 3.09 -0.62
CA GLY A 69 20.52 2.07 -0.98
C GLY A 69 20.81 1.09 0.17
N GLN A 70 20.77 1.56 1.41
CA GLN A 70 20.92 0.68 2.58
C GLN A 70 19.67 -0.18 2.81
N VAL A 71 18.48 0.31 2.42
CA VAL A 71 17.25 -0.51 2.42
C VAL A 71 17.38 -1.66 1.42
N ILE A 72 17.92 -1.42 0.23
CA ILE A 72 18.17 -2.48 -0.76
C ILE A 72 19.12 -3.53 -0.20
N VAL A 73 20.21 -3.10 0.47
CA VAL A 73 21.16 -4.02 1.12
C VAL A 73 20.50 -4.81 2.26
N ALA A 74 19.65 -4.16 3.07
CA ALA A 74 18.89 -4.81 4.14
C ALA A 74 17.96 -5.89 3.57
N LEU A 75 17.20 -5.57 2.51
CA LEU A 75 16.31 -6.49 1.82
C LEU A 75 17.09 -7.67 1.21
N SER A 76 18.24 -7.42 0.56
CA SER A 76 19.08 -8.50 0.00
C SER A 76 19.65 -9.43 1.07
N ASN A 77 19.79 -8.94 2.31
CA ASN A 77 20.21 -9.72 3.47
C ASN A 77 19.02 -10.40 4.19
N GLY A 78 17.81 -10.33 3.63
CA GLY A 78 16.61 -10.93 4.19
C GLY A 78 16.10 -10.24 5.46
N GLN A 79 16.46 -8.98 5.68
CA GLN A 79 15.93 -8.18 6.79
C GLN A 79 14.49 -7.75 6.49
N THR A 80 13.71 -7.60 7.55
CA THR A 80 12.31 -7.18 7.50
C THR A 80 12.10 -5.90 8.31
N PRO A 81 10.96 -5.19 8.13
CA PRO A 81 10.66 -3.99 8.91
C PRO A 81 10.76 -4.24 10.42
N GLN A 82 11.35 -3.29 11.14
CA GLN A 82 11.54 -3.40 12.58
C GLN A 82 10.20 -3.35 13.31
N ARG A 83 9.96 -4.30 14.23
CA ARG A 83 8.81 -4.26 15.13
C ARG A 83 8.88 -3.02 16.04
N VAL A 84 7.80 -2.25 16.04
CA VAL A 84 7.60 -1.05 16.87
C VAL A 84 6.23 -1.10 17.54
N PRO A 85 5.99 -0.34 18.61
CA PRO A 85 4.66 -0.21 19.20
C PRO A 85 3.61 0.22 18.17
N LEU A 86 2.42 -0.37 18.23
CA LEU A 86 1.28 0.10 17.44
C LEU A 86 0.80 1.45 17.94
N VAL A 87 0.31 2.30 17.04
CA VAL A 87 -0.17 3.64 17.39
C VAL A 87 -1.49 3.59 18.15
N ASP A 88 -2.32 2.58 17.90
CA ASP A 88 -3.60 2.38 18.60
C ASP A 88 -3.36 1.85 20.04
N PRO A 89 -3.67 2.64 21.08
CA PRO A 89 -3.49 2.24 22.47
C PRO A 89 -4.34 1.02 22.88
N TYR A 90 -5.45 0.75 22.17
CA TYR A 90 -6.32 -0.39 22.44
C TYR A 90 -5.82 -1.68 21.78
N ALA A 91 -4.98 -1.57 20.75
CA ALA A 91 -4.31 -2.70 20.12
C ALA A 91 -2.95 -2.99 20.75
N HIS A 92 -2.31 -2.00 21.36
CA HIS A 92 -0.96 -2.08 21.91
C HIS A 92 -0.84 -2.99 23.16
N GLY A 93 0.23 -3.79 23.21
CA GLY A 93 0.65 -4.57 24.38
C GLY A 93 -0.18 -5.82 24.67
N GLY A 94 -1.16 -6.13 23.84
CA GLY A 94 -2.07 -7.27 24.00
C GLY A 94 -1.86 -8.43 23.02
N GLU A 95 -2.67 -9.47 23.17
CA GLU A 95 -2.68 -10.64 22.25
C GLU A 95 -2.96 -10.24 20.80
N LEU A 96 -3.74 -9.18 20.59
CA LEU A 96 -4.05 -8.66 19.26
C LEU A 96 -2.81 -8.14 18.54
N GLU A 97 -1.95 -7.36 19.23
CA GLU A 97 -0.69 -6.89 18.65
C GLU A 97 0.19 -8.09 18.24
N GLU A 98 0.28 -9.14 19.06
CA GLU A 98 1.07 -10.31 18.69
C GLU A 98 0.53 -11.02 17.45
N ARG A 99 -0.79 -11.20 17.36
CA ARG A 99 -1.44 -11.79 16.16
C ARG A 99 -1.21 -10.95 14.91
N ILE A 100 -1.25 -9.63 15.03
CA ILE A 100 -0.93 -8.70 13.93
C ILE A 100 0.52 -8.90 13.49
N TRP A 101 1.48 -8.90 14.42
CA TRP A 101 2.89 -9.08 14.08
C TRP A 101 3.20 -10.45 13.51
N GLU A 102 2.53 -11.50 13.97
CA GLU A 102 2.63 -12.84 13.40
C GLU A 102 2.16 -12.83 11.94
N LEU A 103 1.01 -12.23 11.65
CA LEU A 103 0.52 -12.07 10.27
C LEU A 103 1.51 -11.30 9.40
N LEU A 104 2.00 -10.14 9.87
CA LEU A 104 2.99 -9.34 9.13
C LEU A 104 4.27 -10.14 8.84
N ARG A 105 4.75 -10.92 9.81
CA ARG A 105 5.92 -11.79 9.63
C ARG A 105 5.70 -12.83 8.53
N THR A 106 4.50 -13.39 8.42
CA THR A 106 4.17 -14.32 7.32
C THR A 106 4.13 -13.62 5.96
N CYS A 107 3.68 -12.38 5.88
CA CYS A 107 3.73 -11.58 4.64
C CYS A 107 5.18 -11.32 4.18
N TRP A 108 6.11 -11.20 5.12
CA TRP A 108 7.52 -10.94 4.85
C TRP A 108 8.41 -12.19 4.83
N ALA A 109 7.84 -13.36 4.53
CA ALA A 109 8.66 -14.54 4.30
C ALA A 109 9.60 -14.32 3.11
N ASN A 110 10.90 -14.63 3.30
CA ASN A 110 11.92 -14.46 2.26
C ASN A 110 11.65 -15.33 1.03
N ASP A 111 11.21 -16.58 1.23
CA ASP A 111 10.69 -17.41 0.14
C ASP A 111 9.26 -16.95 -0.21
N PRO A 112 9.01 -16.46 -1.44
CA PRO A 112 7.69 -16.01 -1.86
C PRO A 112 6.59 -17.08 -1.69
N ASN A 113 6.93 -18.36 -1.83
CA ASN A 113 5.95 -19.45 -1.73
C ASN A 113 5.48 -19.72 -0.29
N GLN A 114 6.21 -19.23 0.70
CA GLN A 114 5.83 -19.34 2.13
C GLN A 114 4.91 -18.20 2.56
N ARG A 115 4.68 -17.20 1.70
CA ARG A 115 3.78 -16.09 1.99
C ARG A 115 2.32 -16.56 1.91
N PRO A 116 1.43 -16.04 2.77
CA PRO A 116 0.02 -16.40 2.74
C PRO A 116 -0.64 -15.89 1.46
N THR A 117 -1.64 -16.61 0.97
CA THR A 117 -2.48 -16.08 -0.11
C THR A 117 -3.38 -14.96 0.41
N SER A 118 -3.88 -14.11 -0.50
CA SER A 118 -4.90 -13.10 -0.16
C SER A 118 -6.15 -13.71 0.50
N LEU A 119 -6.50 -14.95 0.17
CA LEU A 119 -7.59 -15.69 0.82
C LEU A 119 -7.25 -16.03 2.27
N ASN A 120 -6.03 -16.48 2.55
CA ASN A 120 -5.56 -16.74 3.92
C ASN A 120 -5.54 -15.45 4.75
N LEU A 121 -5.04 -14.35 4.18
CA LEU A 121 -5.03 -13.04 4.82
C LEU A 121 -6.45 -12.60 5.21
N LYS A 122 -7.38 -12.67 4.26
CA LYS A 122 -8.80 -12.36 4.51
C LYS A 122 -9.38 -13.21 5.63
N TYR A 123 -9.12 -14.53 5.61
CA TYR A 123 -9.60 -15.43 6.64
C TYR A 123 -9.06 -15.08 8.03
N ASN A 124 -7.76 -14.80 8.15
CA ASN A 124 -7.14 -14.43 9.42
C ASN A 124 -7.75 -13.14 10.00
N VAL A 125 -7.89 -12.10 9.17
CA VAL A 125 -8.45 -10.81 9.60
C VAL A 125 -9.92 -10.94 10.03
N VAL A 126 -10.73 -11.70 9.28
CA VAL A 126 -12.14 -11.94 9.64
C VAL A 126 -12.26 -12.78 10.91
N LYS A 127 -11.42 -13.81 11.07
CA LYS A 127 -11.41 -14.69 12.24
C LYS A 127 -11.13 -13.93 13.54
N TRP A 128 -10.35 -12.86 13.48
CA TRP A 128 -10.07 -12.04 14.67
C TRP A 128 -11.30 -11.26 15.16
N GLY A 129 -12.38 -11.20 14.38
CA GLY A 129 -13.68 -10.72 14.85
C GLY A 129 -13.67 -9.23 15.19
N PHE A 130 -12.90 -8.42 14.43
CA PHE A 130 -12.93 -6.97 14.58
C PHE A 130 -14.38 -6.48 14.47
N ARG A 131 -14.84 -5.77 15.49
CA ARG A 131 -16.06 -4.99 15.37
C ARG A 131 -15.73 -3.80 14.48
N ASP A 132 -16.42 -3.68 13.36
CA ASP A 132 -16.38 -2.47 12.57
C ASP A 132 -16.99 -1.34 13.42
N GLN A 133 -16.12 -0.56 14.05
CA GLN A 133 -16.49 0.62 14.84
C GLN A 133 -16.35 1.89 14.02
N ARG A 134 -16.17 1.79 12.70
CA ARG A 134 -16.22 2.99 11.86
C ARG A 134 -17.61 3.59 12.03
N PRO A 135 -17.71 4.92 12.26
CA PRO A 135 -19.00 5.57 12.35
C PRO A 135 -19.77 5.27 11.06
N SER A 136 -21.06 4.99 11.19
CA SER A 136 -21.95 4.91 10.03
C SER A 136 -21.82 6.17 9.17
N ASP A 137 -22.16 6.09 7.88
CA ASP A 137 -22.12 7.26 6.99
C ASP A 137 -22.93 8.44 7.56
N GLU A 138 -24.00 8.15 8.31
CA GLU A 138 -24.80 9.12 9.05
C GLU A 138 -24.03 9.78 10.21
N GLU A 139 -23.29 9.01 10.99
CA GLU A 139 -22.46 9.54 12.09
C GLU A 139 -21.24 10.34 11.55
N CYS A 140 -20.62 9.91 10.45
CA CYS A 140 -19.55 10.65 9.79
C CYS A 140 -20.00 12.06 9.34
N ASN A 141 -21.24 12.15 8.83
CA ASN A 141 -21.84 13.43 8.44
C ASN A 141 -22.10 14.36 9.65
N ASN A 142 -22.39 13.80 10.81
CA ASN A 142 -22.63 14.55 12.05
C ASN A 142 -21.33 14.95 12.78
N ILE A 143 -20.29 14.12 12.70
CA ILE A 143 -18.95 14.41 13.26
C ILE A 143 -18.28 15.55 12.49
N SER A 144 -18.42 15.56 11.16
CA SER A 144 -17.92 16.63 10.28
C SER A 144 -18.52 18.01 10.57
N GLN A 145 -19.70 18.05 11.20
CA GLN A 145 -20.40 19.29 11.55
C GLN A 145 -20.03 19.84 12.94
N THR A 146 -19.50 19.01 13.86
CA THR A 146 -19.36 19.37 15.28
C THR A 146 -17.92 19.54 15.76
N LYS A 147 -16.94 18.95 15.07
CA LYS A 147 -15.52 19.18 15.35
C LYS A 147 -14.95 20.03 14.23
N GLY A 148 -14.26 21.12 14.57
CA GLY A 148 -13.52 22.00 13.65
C GLY A 148 -12.33 21.32 12.95
N TYR A 149 -12.50 20.09 12.46
CA TYR A 149 -11.75 19.59 11.33
C TYR A 149 -12.14 20.46 10.15
N ARG A 150 -11.16 21.12 9.51
CA ARG A 150 -11.39 21.75 8.22
C ARG A 150 -12.00 20.69 7.32
N SER A 151 -13.29 20.80 7.06
CA SER A 151 -13.95 20.08 5.99
C SER A 151 -13.12 20.34 4.75
N PHE A 152 -12.35 19.34 4.33
CA PHE A 152 -11.86 19.26 2.97
C PHE A 152 -13.07 18.86 2.11
N ASN A 153 -14.10 19.71 2.07
CA ASN A 153 -15.06 19.77 0.99
C ASN A 153 -14.30 20.29 -0.22
N LYS A 154 -13.42 19.46 -0.78
CA LYS A 154 -13.05 19.57 -2.18
C LYS A 154 -14.21 18.93 -2.92
N GLU A 155 -15.20 19.75 -3.22
CA GLU A 155 -16.20 19.40 -4.22
C GLU A 155 -15.42 19.11 -5.51
N ILE A 156 -15.41 17.85 -5.94
CA ILE A 156 -14.74 17.47 -7.18
C ILE A 156 -15.58 18.05 -8.31
N ASP A 157 -15.03 19.05 -9.01
CA ASP A 157 -15.67 19.61 -10.19
C ASP A 157 -15.59 18.58 -11.33
N TYR A 158 -16.61 17.73 -11.39
CA TYR A 158 -16.74 16.71 -12.43
C TYR A 158 -16.81 17.34 -13.83
N LEU A 159 -17.32 18.57 -13.99
CA LEU A 159 -17.32 19.26 -15.30
C LEU A 159 -15.90 19.61 -15.72
N GLN A 160 -15.04 20.05 -14.80
CA GLN A 160 -13.62 20.28 -15.09
C GLN A 160 -12.90 18.97 -15.41
N VAL A 161 -13.17 17.89 -14.68
CA VAL A 161 -12.60 16.56 -14.95
C VAL A 161 -13.03 16.07 -16.34
N TYR A 162 -14.32 16.15 -16.67
CA TYR A 162 -14.83 15.78 -17.99
C TYR A 162 -14.18 16.61 -19.10
N ARG A 163 -14.03 17.92 -18.94
CA ARG A 163 -13.33 18.77 -19.93
C ARG A 163 -11.86 18.38 -20.15
N ILE A 164 -11.18 17.94 -19.10
CA ILE A 164 -9.80 17.46 -19.21
C ILE A 164 -9.75 16.12 -19.95
N LEU A 165 -10.66 15.20 -19.59
CA LEU A 165 -10.75 13.90 -20.25
C LEU A 165 -11.12 14.04 -21.73
N ASP A 166 -12.03 14.95 -22.07
CA ASP A 166 -12.45 15.26 -23.44
C ASP A 166 -11.27 15.78 -24.29
N ARG A 167 -10.44 16.66 -23.71
CA ARG A 167 -9.21 17.16 -24.35
C ARG A 167 -8.16 16.08 -24.59
N VAL A 168 -8.14 15.03 -23.77
CA VAL A 168 -7.20 13.91 -23.93
C VAL A 168 -7.76 12.89 -24.92
N SER A 169 -9.08 12.66 -24.95
CA SER A 169 -9.71 11.81 -25.98
C SER A 169 -9.63 12.41 -27.38
N ASP A 170 -9.62 13.74 -27.52
CA ASP A 170 -9.41 14.40 -28.81
C ASP A 170 -7.96 14.32 -29.33
N THR A 171 -7.01 13.83 -28.51
CA THR A 171 -5.62 13.60 -28.94
C THR A 171 -5.36 12.19 -29.45
N GLU A 172 -6.34 11.30 -29.38
CA GLU A 172 -6.29 10.00 -30.05
C GLU A 172 -7.27 9.97 -31.22
N ASP A 173 -6.80 10.44 -32.38
CA ASP A 173 -7.30 9.86 -33.63
C ASP A 173 -6.17 9.64 -34.65
N PRO A 174 -6.25 8.55 -35.42
CA PRO A 174 -5.15 7.88 -36.11
C PRO A 174 -4.93 8.46 -37.50
N LYS A 175 -3.65 8.59 -37.90
CA LYS A 175 -3.16 8.43 -39.28
C LYS A 175 -1.65 8.65 -39.34
N CYS A 176 -0.88 7.57 -39.53
CA CYS A 176 -0.11 7.41 -40.77
C CYS A 176 0.40 5.97 -40.92
N ASN A 177 -0.38 5.17 -41.66
CA ASN A 177 0.13 4.05 -42.44
C ASN A 177 0.81 4.63 -43.68
N ARG A 178 2.14 4.60 -43.76
CA ARG A 178 2.90 4.26 -44.98
C ARG A 178 4.38 4.05 -44.67
#